data_AF-A0A2P5BQS8-F1
#
_entry.id   AF-A0A2P5BQS8-F1
#
_cell.length_a   1.000
_cell.length_b   1.000
_cell.length_c   1.000
_cell.angle_alpha   90.00
_cell.angle_beta   90.00
_cell.angle_gamma   90.00
#
_symmetry.space_group_name_H-M   'P 1'
#
loop_
_entity.id
_entity.type
_entity.pdbx_description
1 polymer ?
#
loop_
_entity_poly.entity_id
_entity_poly.type
_entity_poly.pdbx_seq_one_letter_code
_entity_poly.pdbx_strand_id
1 'polypeptide(L)'
;MQLSELWLFTSNIFEIGTRPEGSIAEAYVVNEALTFFSMYLWGVETRFNRPDRNELHVDTNSRHILLVFKSVGHPLGKKDVIILPPSDRPKAEWYVMNNCLEIQKYLE
;
A
#
# COMPACT_ATOMS: atom_id res chain seq x y z
N MET A 1 24.82 -19.64 -19.89
CA MET A 1 25.37 -18.27 -19.71
C MET A 1 26.78 -18.43 -19.18
N GLN A 2 27.77 -18.31 -20.08
CA GLN A 2 29.17 -18.53 -19.74
C GLN A 2 29.75 -17.31 -18.99
N LEU A 3 30.77 -17.52 -18.15
CA LEU A 3 31.41 -16.45 -17.36
C LEU A 3 31.95 -15.28 -18.22
N SER A 4 32.26 -15.55 -19.50
CA SER A 4 32.64 -14.55 -20.51
C SER A 4 31.51 -13.62 -20.90
N GLU A 5 30.26 -14.10 -20.94
CA GLU A 5 29.08 -13.29 -21.28
C GLU A 5 28.69 -12.37 -20.12
N LEU A 6 28.83 -12.85 -18.88
CA LEU A 6 28.65 -12.03 -17.68
C LEU A 6 29.67 -10.90 -17.60
N TRP A 7 30.94 -11.17 -17.94
CA TRP A 7 32.00 -10.15 -17.95
C TRP A 7 31.76 -9.07 -19.01
N LEU A 8 31.35 -9.45 -20.22
CA LEU A 8 31.00 -8.50 -21.28
C LEU A 8 29.77 -7.66 -20.89
N PHE A 9 28.78 -8.26 -20.25
CA PHE A 9 27.60 -7.55 -19.74
C PHE A 9 27.97 -6.53 -18.65
N THR A 10 28.82 -6.90 -17.69
CA THR A 10 29.26 -5.99 -16.62
C THR A 10 30.17 -4.87 -17.12
N SER A 11 31.04 -5.14 -18.09
CA SER A 11 31.93 -4.12 -18.66
C SER A 11 31.18 -3.10 -19.51
N ASN A 12 30.15 -3.55 -20.26
CA ASN A 12 29.31 -2.65 -21.06
C ASN A 12 28.53 -1.70 -20.15
N ILE A 13 27.96 -2.21 -19.04
CA ILE A 13 27.32 -1.37 -18.01
C ILE A 13 28.27 -0.30 -17.44
N PHE A 14 29.54 -0.64 -17.24
CA PHE A 14 30.54 0.32 -16.72
C PHE A 14 30.93 1.39 -17.75
N GLU A 15 31.02 1.05 -19.05
CA GLU A 15 31.24 2.03 -20.12
C GLU A 15 30.02 2.92 -20.36
N ILE A 16 28.80 2.38 -20.29
CA ILE A 16 27.54 3.15 -20.37
C ILE A 16 27.48 4.21 -19.25
N GLY A 17 27.99 3.88 -18.06
CA GLY A 17 28.12 4.80 -16.93
C GLY A 17 29.05 6.00 -17.14
N THR A 18 29.80 6.05 -18.25
CA THR A 18 30.63 7.21 -18.63
C THR A 18 29.86 8.28 -19.42
N ARG A 19 28.59 8.01 -19.79
CA ARG A 19 27.70 8.93 -20.51
C ARG A 19 26.34 8.99 -19.80
N PRO A 20 26.13 9.98 -18.91
CA PRO A 20 24.96 10.02 -18.05
C PRO A 20 23.65 10.07 -18.85
N GLU A 21 23.61 10.76 -19.99
CA GLU A 21 22.43 10.86 -20.84
C GLU A 21 22.08 9.51 -21.51
N GLY A 22 23.09 8.76 -21.96
CA GLY A 22 22.90 7.45 -22.57
C GLY A 22 22.37 6.43 -21.56
N SER A 23 22.97 6.40 -20.36
CA SER A 23 22.51 5.57 -19.25
C SER A 23 21.04 5.85 -18.87
N ILE A 24 20.65 7.13 -18.83
CA ILE A 24 19.26 7.52 -18.52
C ILE A 24 18.31 7.07 -19.62
N ALA A 25 18.65 7.32 -20.89
CA ALA A 25 17.82 6.91 -22.02
C ALA A 25 17.60 5.40 -22.05
N GLU A 26 18.65 4.61 -21.83
CA GLU A 26 18.56 3.15 -21.77
C GLU A 26 17.71 2.67 -20.59
N ALA A 27 17.89 3.26 -19.41
CA ALA A 27 17.06 2.95 -18.24
C ALA A 27 15.56 3.23 -18.51
N TYR A 28 15.25 4.29 -19.25
CA TYR A 28 13.88 4.60 -19.69
C TYR A 28 13.32 3.52 -20.62
N VAL A 29 14.08 3.13 -21.65
CA VAL A 29 13.65 2.07 -22.59
C VAL A 29 13.39 0.75 -21.85
N VAL A 30 14.27 0.36 -20.93
CA VAL A 30 14.09 -0.85 -20.12
C VAL A 30 12.85 -0.73 -19.23
N ASN A 31 12.63 0.42 -18.58
CA ASN A 31 11.45 0.64 -17.73
C ASN A 31 10.13 0.60 -18.53
N GLU A 32 10.09 1.18 -19.74
CA GLU A 32 8.92 1.11 -20.61
C GLU A 32 8.61 -0.31 -21.06
N ALA A 33 9.64 -1.05 -21.50
CA ALA A 33 9.48 -2.45 -21.90
C ALA A 33 8.95 -3.32 -20.75
N LEU A 34 9.52 -3.19 -19.55
CA LEU A 34 9.06 -3.91 -18.36
C LEU A 34 7.63 -3.53 -17.97
N THR A 35 7.27 -2.24 -18.10
CA THR A 35 5.90 -1.77 -17.86
C THR A 35 4.91 -2.42 -18.83
N PHE A 36 5.25 -2.47 -20.12
CA PHE A 36 4.42 -3.12 -21.13
C PHE A 36 4.25 -4.62 -20.85
N PHE A 37 5.35 -5.35 -20.61
CA PHE A 37 5.27 -6.79 -20.28
C PHE A 37 4.47 -7.06 -19.00
N SER A 38 4.57 -6.18 -18.00
CA SER A 38 3.85 -6.31 -16.74
C SER A 38 2.33 -6.34 -16.90
N MET A 39 1.78 -5.75 -17.97
CA MET A 39 0.34 -5.77 -18.27
C MET A 39 -0.15 -7.14 -18.75
N TYR A 40 0.73 -7.99 -19.26
CA TYR A 40 0.39 -9.30 -19.83
C TYR A 40 0.87 -10.48 -18.97
N LEU A 41 1.70 -10.23 -17.94
CA LEU A 41 2.13 -11.25 -17.00
C LEU A 41 1.09 -11.41 -15.89
N TRP A 42 0.25 -12.43 -15.99
CA TRP A 42 -0.73 -12.75 -14.97
C TRP A 42 -0.12 -13.57 -13.82
N GLY A 43 -0.45 -13.23 -12.58
CA GLY A 43 0.01 -13.96 -11.39
C GLY A 43 1.42 -13.63 -10.90
N VAL A 44 2.09 -12.65 -11.49
CA VAL A 44 3.39 -12.13 -11.02
C VAL A 44 3.17 -10.79 -10.33
N GLU A 45 3.76 -10.60 -9.15
CA GLU A 45 3.72 -9.31 -8.47
C GLU A 45 4.59 -8.30 -9.23
N THR A 46 3.98 -7.19 -9.65
CA THR A 46 4.66 -6.08 -10.35
C THR A 46 4.60 -4.83 -9.48
N ARG A 47 5.44 -3.82 -9.77
CA ARG A 47 5.37 -2.52 -9.08
C ARG A 47 3.99 -1.88 -9.16
N PHE A 48 3.20 -2.22 -10.18
CA PHE A 48 1.87 -1.68 -10.44
C PHE A 48 0.75 -2.46 -9.74
N ASN A 49 0.94 -3.75 -9.48
CA ASN A 49 -0.03 -4.60 -8.79
C ASN A 49 0.23 -4.70 -7.27
N ARG A 50 1.41 -4.28 -6.81
CA ARG A 50 1.74 -4.30 -5.39
C ARG A 50 0.89 -3.27 -4.63
N PRO A 51 0.26 -3.65 -3.50
CA PRO A 51 -0.45 -2.71 -2.66
C PRO A 51 0.48 -1.57 -2.20
N ASP A 52 -0.06 -0.37 -2.03
CA ASP A 52 0.74 0.78 -1.59
C ASP A 52 1.38 0.48 -0.22
N ARG A 53 2.54 1.07 0.08
CA ARG A 53 3.24 0.89 1.36
C ARG A 53 2.40 1.27 2.57
N ASN A 54 1.37 2.09 2.37
CA ASN A 54 0.43 2.54 3.39
C ASN A 54 -0.95 1.88 3.27
N GLU A 55 -1.12 0.91 2.39
CA GLU A 55 -2.39 0.21 2.23
C GLU A 55 -2.57 -0.70 3.44
N LEU A 56 -3.35 -0.22 4.41
CA LEU A 56 -3.83 -1.06 5.50
C LEU A 56 -4.72 -2.11 4.85
N HIS A 57 -4.29 -3.37 4.90
CA HIS A 57 -5.18 -4.51 4.68
C HIS A 57 -6.20 -4.52 5.83
N VAL A 58 -7.20 -3.64 5.72
CA VAL A 58 -8.40 -3.71 6.51
C VAL A 58 -9.13 -4.91 5.95
N ASP A 59 -9.11 -6.02 6.68
CA ASP A 59 -9.88 -7.19 6.35
C ASP A 59 -11.36 -6.78 6.38
N THR A 60 -11.85 -6.29 5.24
CA THR A 60 -13.19 -5.71 5.12
C THR A 60 -14.24 -6.83 5.22
N ASN A 61 -13.77 -8.09 5.16
CA ASN A 61 -14.52 -9.32 5.15
C ASN A 61 -14.57 -10.02 6.52
N SER A 62 -14.05 -9.41 7.58
CA SER A 62 -14.29 -9.89 8.94
C SER A 62 -15.78 -9.71 9.26
N ARG A 63 -16.60 -10.73 8.97
CA ARG A 63 -18.05 -10.81 9.28
C ARG A 63 -18.37 -10.67 10.78
N HIS A 64 -17.34 -10.55 11.60
CA HIS A 64 -17.41 -10.47 13.06
C HIS A 64 -17.11 -9.06 13.61
N ILE A 65 -16.76 -8.07 12.78
CA ILE A 65 -16.50 -6.69 13.25
C ILE A 65 -17.75 -5.82 13.06
N LEU A 66 -18.25 -5.28 14.17
CA LEU A 66 -19.34 -4.28 14.18
C LEU A 66 -18.88 -3.01 13.46
N LEU A 67 -19.78 -2.39 12.68
CA LEU A 67 -19.54 -1.16 11.93
C LEU A 67 -18.98 -0.04 12.81
N VAL A 68 -19.38 0.04 14.07
CA VAL A 68 -18.86 1.03 15.04
C VAL A 68 -17.33 0.94 15.20
N PHE A 69 -16.76 -0.26 15.02
CA PHE A 69 -15.32 -0.51 15.13
C PHE A 69 -14.63 -0.57 13.77
N LYS A 70 -15.38 -0.45 12.66
CA LYS A 70 -14.76 -0.31 11.35
C LYS A 70 -14.11 1.07 11.25
N SER A 71 -12.80 1.05 11.06
CA SER A 71 -12.07 2.26 10.70
C SER A 71 -12.47 2.67 9.28
N VAL A 72 -13.25 3.73 9.16
CA VAL A 72 -13.61 4.33 7.86
C VAL A 72 -12.56 5.39 7.53
N GLY A 73 -11.38 4.95 7.10
CA GLY A 73 -10.42 5.87 6.50
C GLY A 73 -8.96 5.45 6.57
N HIS A 74 -8.20 6.00 5.61
CA HIS A 74 -6.75 6.01 5.61
C HIS A 74 -6.26 7.41 5.99
N PRO A 75 -6.12 7.71 7.30
CA PRO A 75 -5.52 8.96 7.73
C PRO A 75 -4.06 9.02 7.25
N LEU A 76 -3.81 9.85 6.23
CA LEU A 76 -2.47 10.12 5.70
C LEU A 76 -1.78 11.17 6.59
N GLY A 77 -0.57 10.87 7.04
CA GLY A 77 0.26 11.81 7.82
C GLY A 77 0.29 11.56 9.33
N LYS A 78 0.85 12.52 10.08
CA LYS A 78 1.01 12.44 11.53
C LYS A 78 -0.36 12.51 12.21
N LYS A 79 -0.66 11.54 13.05
CA LYS A 79 -1.87 11.52 13.86
C LYS A 79 -1.62 12.23 15.19
N ASP A 80 -2.38 13.28 15.46
CA ASP A 80 -2.51 13.78 16.82
C ASP A 80 -3.60 12.97 17.52
N VAL A 81 -3.20 12.24 18.56
CA VAL A 81 -4.14 11.47 19.38
C VAL A 81 -4.79 12.43 20.36
N ILE A 82 -6.04 12.78 20.09
CA ILE A 82 -6.85 13.58 21.00
C ILE A 82 -7.46 12.64 22.03
N ILE A 83 -7.09 12.84 23.29
CA ILE A 83 -7.70 12.11 24.41
C ILE A 83 -8.98 12.85 24.79
N LEU A 84 -10.11 12.14 24.68
CA LEU A 84 -11.40 12.67 25.12
C LEU A 84 -11.35 12.92 26.64
N PRO A 85 -11.81 14.11 27.11
CA PRO A 85 -11.89 14.38 28.53
C PRO A 85 -12.89 13.41 29.19
N PRO A 86 -12.70 13.05 30.48
CA PRO A 86 -13.56 12.10 31.16
C PRO A 86 -15.06 12.49 31.16
N SER A 87 -15.36 13.79 31.10
CA SER A 87 -16.73 14.32 31.02
C SER A 87 -17.46 13.99 29.72
N ASP A 88 -16.72 13.78 28.62
CA ASP A 88 -17.29 13.51 27.30
C ASP A 88 -17.34 12.03 26.96
N ARG A 89 -16.60 11.20 27.70
CA ARG A 89 -16.68 9.74 27.61
C ARG A 89 -18.11 9.20 27.70
N PRO A 90 -18.94 9.55 28.72
CA PRO A 90 -20.31 9.03 28.81
C PRO A 90 -21.20 9.49 27.64
N LYS A 91 -20.94 10.68 27.07
CA LYS A 91 -21.68 11.17 25.89
C LYS A 91 -21.32 10.37 24.65
N ALA A 92 -20.03 10.08 24.45
CA ALA A 92 -19.56 9.26 23.34
C ALA A 92 -20.09 7.82 23.43
N GLU A 93 -20.07 7.22 24.63
CA GLU A 93 -20.65 5.90 24.89
C GLU A 93 -22.16 5.89 24.59
N TRP A 94 -22.92 6.88 25.08
CA TRP A 94 -24.35 7.00 24.78
C TRP A 94 -24.62 7.16 23.28
N TYR A 95 -23.82 7.97 22.59
CA TYR A 95 -23.97 8.18 21.14
C TYR A 95 -23.77 6.88 20.37
N VAL A 96 -22.72 6.13 20.70
CA VAL A 96 -22.44 4.82 20.09
C VAL A 96 -23.60 3.84 20.31
N MET A 97 -24.11 3.74 21.54
CA MET A 97 -25.17 2.79 21.89
C MET A 97 -26.51 3.12 21.22
N ASN A 98 -26.85 4.40 21.05
CA ASN A 98 -28.15 4.80 20.52
C ASN A 98 -28.19 5.01 19.00
N ASN A 99 -27.03 5.12 18.34
CA ASN A 99 -26.96 5.37 16.89
C ASN A 99 -26.48 4.14 16.09
N CYS A 100 -26.18 3.01 16.74
CA CYS A 100 -25.72 1.80 16.06
C CYS A 100 -26.70 0.63 16.28
N LEU A 101 -27.49 0.32 15.23
CA LEU A 101 -28.47 -0.78 15.26
C LEU A 101 -27.85 -2.15 15.55
N GLU A 102 -26.58 -2.36 15.17
CA GLU A 102 -25.88 -3.64 15.36
C GLU A 102 -25.57 -3.94 16.83
N ILE A 103 -25.42 -2.89 17.65
CA ILE A 103 -25.12 -3.02 19.08
C ILE A 103 -26.39 -3.30 19.88
N GLN A 104 -27.56 -2.94 19.35
CA GLN A 104 -28.84 -3.11 20.04
C GLN A 104 -29.09 -4.56 20.49
N LYS A 105 -28.63 -5.53 19.70
CA LYS A 105 -28.68 -6.97 20.04
C LYS A 105 -27.96 -7.33 21.35
N TYR A 106 -27.01 -6.52 21.80
CA TYR A 106 -26.19 -6.76 22.99
C TYR A 106 -26.60 -5.90 24.20
N LEU A 107 -27.64 -5.06 24.07
CA LEU A 107 -28.15 -4.19 25.13
C LEU A 107 -29.36 -4.79 25.88
N GLU A 108 -29.87 -5.92 25.42
CA GLU A 108 -30.88 -6.76 26.09
C GLU A 108 -30.23 -7.70 27.12
#